data_AF-A0A1B6BZW2-F1
#
_entry.id   AF-A0A1B6BZW2-F1
#
_cell.length_a   1.000
_cell.length_b   1.000
_cell.length_c   1.000
_cell.angle_alpha   90.00
_cell.angle_beta   90.00
_cell.angle_gamma   90.00
#
_symmetry.space_group_name_H-M   'P 1'
#
loop_
_entity.id
_entity.type
_entity.pdbx_description
1 polymer ?
#
loop_
_entity_poly.entity_id
_entity_poly.type
_entity_poly.pdbx_seq_one_letter_code
_entity_poly.pdbx_strand_id
1 'polypeptide(L)'
;MAVMNNTIFRPLSGDDPDPEISEIESLCLSCGKNGTTRLLMTKIPYFKEVVIMSFDCIHCGFQNNEIQPGGTIEEKGVRIILSVKTHEDLNRQVVKSDYTSIKIPDIDFEIPAQSQKGGVTTVEGILQRIVEGLSQDQTERRKLHPELAEKLNNYIGKVKSLKELAFPFKMIFEDISGNSFVSNPNAPYKDHGCENHLFVRDKDQDHVLGIYTSSEISNESSTAFPTSNFTLEDLNSEVLQFQTNCPNCTAPCNTNMKVTSIL
;
A
#
# COMPACT_ATOMS: atom_id res chain seq x y z
N MET A 1 -15.84 31.92 13.05
CA MET A 1 -14.65 31.11 13.37
C MET A 1 -14.76 29.83 12.57
N ALA A 2 -13.97 29.69 11.51
CA ALA A 2 -13.99 28.51 10.66
C ALA A 2 -13.37 27.35 11.44
N VAL A 3 -14.09 26.25 11.55
CA VAL A 3 -13.58 24.98 12.05
C VAL A 3 -12.48 24.55 11.08
N MET A 4 -11.22 24.70 11.47
CA MET A 4 -10.10 24.09 10.75
C MET A 4 -10.30 22.58 10.88
N ASN A 5 -10.83 21.99 9.81
CA ASN A 5 -10.95 20.55 9.68
C ASN A 5 -9.50 20.04 9.59
N ASN A 6 -8.94 19.61 10.73
CA ASN A 6 -7.54 19.22 10.82
C ASN A 6 -7.38 17.83 10.21
N THR A 7 -7.42 17.78 8.87
CA THR A 7 -7.24 16.54 8.12
C THR A 7 -5.79 16.11 8.23
N ILE A 8 -5.58 14.90 8.77
CA ILE A 8 -4.27 14.27 8.97
C ILE A 8 -3.42 14.27 7.70
N PHE A 9 -4.04 14.19 6.51
CA PHE A 9 -3.37 14.26 5.23
C PHE A 9 -3.57 15.63 4.57
N ARG A 10 -2.49 16.39 4.43
CA ARG A 10 -2.48 17.71 3.76
C ARG A 10 -1.88 17.64 2.35
N PRO A 11 -2.36 18.41 1.36
CA PRO A 11 -1.76 18.40 0.03
C PRO A 11 -0.28 18.81 0.07
N LEU A 12 0.56 18.10 -0.69
CA LEU A 12 1.99 18.42 -0.76
C LEU A 12 2.15 19.76 -1.52
N SER A 13 2.65 20.79 -0.84
CA SER A 13 2.96 22.10 -1.44
C SER A 13 4.43 22.44 -1.24
N GLY A 14 5.11 22.85 -2.31
CA GLY A 14 6.52 23.27 -2.23
C GLY A 14 6.74 24.59 -1.47
N ASP A 15 5.67 25.37 -1.30
CA ASP A 15 5.68 26.64 -0.57
C ASP A 15 5.16 26.49 0.88
N ASP A 16 5.01 25.26 1.39
CA ASP A 16 4.59 25.03 2.77
C ASP A 16 5.77 25.29 3.72
N PRO A 17 5.74 26.35 4.54
CA PRO A 17 6.87 26.72 5.40
C PRO A 17 7.02 25.77 6.61
N ASP A 18 6.01 24.96 6.95
CA ASP A 18 6.04 24.06 8.10
C ASP A 18 5.22 22.79 7.84
N PRO A 19 5.76 21.83 7.05
CA PRO A 19 5.09 20.55 6.85
C PRO A 19 4.95 19.84 8.21
N GLU A 20 3.73 19.43 8.57
CA GLU A 20 3.48 18.64 9.78
C GLU A 20 4.15 17.27 9.67
N ILE A 21 5.38 17.17 10.16
CA ILE A 21 6.18 15.95 10.19
C ILE A 21 6.09 15.36 11.59
N SER A 22 5.73 14.07 11.67
CA SER A 22 5.81 13.30 12.92
C SER A 22 7.14 12.56 12.98
N GLU A 23 7.88 12.70 14.07
CA GLU A 23 9.16 12.00 14.27
C GLU A 23 9.00 10.87 15.29
N ILE A 24 9.55 9.70 14.98
CA ILE A 24 9.52 8.51 15.85
C ILE A 24 10.92 7.89 15.90
N GLU A 25 11.36 7.47 17.08
CA GLU A 25 12.57 6.65 17.21
C GLU A 25 12.32 5.23 16.68
N SER A 26 13.21 4.72 15.84
CA SER A 26 13.06 3.41 15.20
C SER A 26 14.38 2.65 15.15
N LEU A 27 14.32 1.32 15.23
CA LEU A 27 15.52 0.47 15.18
C LEU A 27 16.17 0.49 13.79
N CYS A 28 17.46 0.79 13.72
CA CYS A 28 18.25 0.69 12.49
C CYS A 28 18.53 -0.78 12.18
N LEU A 29 18.03 -1.27 11.04
CA LEU A 29 18.27 -2.65 10.58
C LEU A 29 19.72 -2.90 10.15
N SER A 30 20.51 -1.86 9.90
CA SER A 30 21.91 -1.99 9.50
C SER A 30 22.86 -2.17 10.69
N CYS A 31 22.67 -1.40 11.77
CA CYS A 31 23.59 -1.40 12.91
C CYS A 31 22.96 -1.76 14.26
N GLY A 32 21.65 -2.02 14.31
CA GLY A 32 20.92 -2.42 15.52
C GLY A 32 20.76 -1.32 16.59
N LYS A 33 21.08 -0.07 16.28
CA LYS A 33 20.87 1.10 17.17
C LYS A 33 19.65 1.89 16.73
N ASN A 34 19.08 2.73 17.58
CA ASN A 34 17.97 3.57 17.16
C ASN A 34 18.43 4.70 16.22
N GLY A 35 17.66 4.93 15.16
CA GLY A 35 17.68 6.14 14.34
C GLY A 35 16.33 6.85 14.44
N THR A 36 16.11 7.82 13.56
CA THR A 36 14.90 8.64 13.53
C THR A 36 14.14 8.39 12.25
N THR A 37 12.85 8.03 12.36
CA THR A 37 11.91 7.96 11.25
C THR A 37 11.04 9.21 11.24
N ARG A 38 11.07 9.96 10.13
CA ARG A 38 10.19 11.10 9.87
C ARG A 38 9.03 10.66 9.00
N LEU A 39 7.81 10.95 9.43
CA LEU A 39 6.57 10.62 8.75
C LEU A 39 5.91 11.91 8.25
N LEU A 40 5.69 11.99 6.94
CA LEU A 40 4.94 13.06 6.31
C LEU A 40 3.66 12.48 5.71
N MET A 41 2.53 12.82 6.32
CA MET A 41 1.20 12.39 5.88
C MET A 41 0.67 13.43 4.89
N THR A 42 0.71 13.09 3.60
CA THR A 42 0.41 14.06 2.54
C THR A 42 -0.52 13.51 1.46
N LYS A 43 -1.14 14.41 0.69
CA LYS A 43 -1.90 14.06 -0.52
C LYS A 43 -1.09 14.45 -1.74
N ILE A 44 -0.79 13.46 -2.58
CA ILE A 44 -0.15 13.67 -3.88
C ILE A 44 -1.23 13.51 -4.95
N PRO A 45 -1.29 14.40 -5.96
CA PRO A 45 -2.15 14.18 -7.13
C PRO A 45 -2.01 12.74 -7.65
N TYR A 46 -3.13 12.09 -7.94
CA TYR A 46 -3.23 10.70 -8.42
C TYR A 46 -2.83 9.59 -7.43
N PHE A 47 -2.14 9.88 -6.33
CA PHE A 47 -1.75 8.89 -5.30
C PHE A 47 -2.61 8.95 -4.03
N LYS A 48 -3.69 9.75 -4.06
CA LYS A 48 -4.60 10.01 -2.93
C LYS A 48 -3.79 10.41 -1.68
N GLU A 49 -4.01 9.71 -0.57
CA GLU A 49 -3.35 9.88 0.72
C GLU A 49 -2.12 8.96 0.80
N VAL A 50 -0.95 9.52 1.11
CA VAL A 50 0.31 8.81 1.25
C VAL A 50 1.00 9.18 2.56
N VAL A 51 1.77 8.23 3.09
CA VAL A 51 2.70 8.43 4.20
C VAL A 51 4.10 8.27 3.63
N ILE A 52 4.85 9.38 3.58
CA ILE A 52 6.27 9.37 3.22
C ILE A 52 7.04 9.16 4.51
N MET A 53 7.84 8.09 4.57
CA MET A 53 8.70 7.75 5.69
C MET A 53 10.15 7.96 5.30
N SER A 54 10.87 8.77 6.05
CA SER A 54 12.32 9.00 5.88
C SER A 54 13.03 8.57 7.16
N PHE A 55 13.72 7.45 7.11
CA PHE A 55 14.59 6.97 8.18
C PHE A 55 16.01 7.49 7.99
N ASP A 56 16.60 8.03 9.06
CA ASP A 56 18.00 8.43 9.15
C ASP A 56 18.64 7.85 10.42
N CYS A 57 19.82 7.22 10.27
CA CYS A 57 20.60 6.74 11.40
C CYS A 57 21.90 7.52 11.57
N ILE A 58 21.95 8.35 12.61
CA ILE A 58 23.13 9.13 13.00
C ILE A 58 24.37 8.29 13.33
N HIS A 59 24.21 6.99 13.62
CA HIS A 59 25.30 6.12 14.06
C HIS A 59 26.08 5.47 12.93
N CYS A 60 25.40 5.10 11.83
CA CYS A 60 26.02 4.40 10.70
C CYS A 60 25.80 5.09 9.36
N GLY A 61 25.00 6.17 9.31
CA GLY A 61 24.66 6.89 8.09
C GLY A 61 23.69 6.15 7.17
N PHE A 62 23.07 5.05 7.63
CA PHE A 62 22.04 4.36 6.85
C PHE A 62 20.79 5.24 6.74
N GLN A 63 20.27 5.37 5.52
CA GLN A 63 19.07 6.13 5.21
C GLN A 63 18.11 5.25 4.40
N ASN A 64 16.81 5.38 4.66
CA ASN A 64 15.77 4.69 3.90
C ASN A 64 14.56 5.61 3.71
N ASN A 65 14.10 5.75 2.47
CA ASN A 65 12.91 6.51 2.14
C ASN A 65 11.85 5.57 1.58
N GLU A 66 10.69 5.51 2.21
CA GLU A 66 9.57 4.66 1.83
C GLU A 66 8.33 5.52 1.62
N ILE A 67 7.51 5.19 0.63
CA ILE A 67 6.22 5.82 0.41
C ILE A 67 5.18 4.73 0.60
N GLN A 68 4.35 4.86 1.62
CA GLN A 68 3.23 3.96 1.88
C GLN A 68 1.91 4.63 1.47
N PRO A 69 0.96 3.88 0.91
CA PRO A 69 -0.40 4.38 0.77
C PRO A 69 -0.98 4.62 2.17
N GLY A 70 -1.39 5.86 2.44
CA GLY A 70 -2.02 6.28 3.70
C GLY A 70 -3.55 6.27 3.65
N GLY A 71 -4.11 6.13 2.44
CA GLY A 71 -5.55 6.04 2.24
C GLY A 71 -6.15 4.75 2.80
N THR A 72 -7.40 4.83 3.24
CA THR A 72 -8.19 3.65 3.55
C THR A 72 -8.26 2.73 2.34
N ILE A 73 -8.29 1.43 2.59
CA ILE A 73 -8.66 0.46 1.58
C ILE A 73 -10.04 0.86 1.02
N GLU A 74 -10.19 0.89 -0.31
CA GLU A 74 -11.46 1.26 -0.93
C GLU A 74 -12.54 0.20 -0.65
N GLU A 75 -13.81 0.59 -0.77
CA GLU A 75 -14.94 -0.34 -0.61
C GLU A 75 -14.92 -1.46 -1.66
N LYS A 76 -14.36 -1.18 -2.84
CA LYS A 76 -14.31 -2.09 -4.00
C LYS A 76 -12.89 -2.23 -4.53
N GLY A 77 -12.58 -3.41 -5.03
CA GLY A 77 -11.38 -3.62 -5.83
C GLY A 77 -11.51 -2.97 -7.21
N VAL A 78 -10.39 -2.75 -7.88
CA VAL A 78 -10.33 -2.17 -9.22
C VAL A 78 -9.60 -3.10 -10.18
N ARG A 79 -10.20 -3.29 -11.36
CA ARG A 79 -9.57 -3.95 -12.51
C ARG A 79 -9.43 -2.93 -13.63
N ILE A 80 -8.19 -2.62 -13.99
CA ILE A 80 -7.83 -1.68 -15.03
C ILE A 80 -7.33 -2.46 -16.24
N ILE A 81 -7.97 -2.27 -17.40
CA ILE A 81 -7.58 -2.91 -18.66
C ILE A 81 -7.03 -1.82 -19.58
N LEU A 82 -5.72 -1.84 -19.81
CA LEU A 82 -5.02 -0.91 -20.69
C LEU A 82 -4.66 -1.59 -22.01
N SER A 83 -5.10 -1.01 -23.12
CA SER A 83 -4.68 -1.39 -24.47
C SER A 83 -3.50 -0.51 -24.91
N VAL A 84 -2.30 -1.08 -24.93
CA VAL A 84 -1.08 -0.37 -25.31
C VAL A 84 -0.90 -0.46 -26.82
N LYS A 85 -0.97 0.68 -27.51
CA LYS A 85 -0.86 0.76 -28.98
C LYS A 85 0.21 1.75 -29.44
N THR A 86 0.49 2.76 -28.63
CA THR A 86 1.37 3.88 -28.98
C THR A 86 2.48 4.05 -27.96
N HIS A 87 3.55 4.77 -28.33
CA HIS A 87 4.63 5.10 -27.40
C HIS A 87 4.12 5.97 -26.23
N GLU A 88 3.08 6.78 -26.44
CA GLU A 88 2.45 7.54 -25.36
C GLU A 88 1.81 6.63 -24.31
N ASP A 89 1.27 5.48 -24.72
CA ASP A 89 0.73 4.48 -23.79
C ASP A 89 1.81 3.85 -22.90
N LEU A 90 3.03 3.67 -23.42
CA LEU A 90 4.17 3.19 -22.64
C LEU A 90 4.62 4.21 -21.56
N ASN A 91 4.42 5.49 -21.83
CA ASN A 91 4.79 6.58 -20.93
C ASN A 91 3.74 6.88 -19.86
N ARG A 92 2.58 6.21 -19.89
CA ARG A 92 1.54 6.38 -18.86
C ARG A 92 2.09 6.05 -17.50
N GLN A 93 1.84 6.94 -16.54
CA GLN A 93 2.16 6.70 -15.14
C GLN A 93 1.21 5.65 -14.57
N VAL A 94 1.78 4.71 -13.84
CA VAL A 94 1.08 3.63 -13.16
C VAL A 94 1.41 3.73 -11.67
N VAL A 95 0.37 3.89 -10.88
CA VAL A 95 0.38 3.75 -9.44
C VAL A 95 -0.07 2.33 -9.15
N LYS A 96 0.79 1.52 -8.52
CA LYS A 96 0.44 0.17 -8.08
C LYS A 96 0.54 0.07 -6.57
N SER A 97 -0.40 -0.64 -5.97
CA SER A 97 -0.36 -1.03 -4.55
C SER A 97 0.52 -2.29 -4.35
N ASP A 98 0.74 -2.68 -3.10
CA ASP A 98 1.32 -3.98 -2.73
C ASP A 98 0.40 -5.13 -3.18
N TYR A 99 -0.91 -4.89 -3.32
CA TYR A 99 -1.93 -5.90 -3.63
C TYR A 99 -2.29 -5.96 -5.12
N THR A 100 -1.50 -5.33 -5.99
CA THR A 100 -1.76 -5.30 -7.44
C THR A 100 -1.18 -6.53 -8.12
N SER A 101 -2.02 -7.28 -8.82
CA SER A 101 -1.62 -8.25 -9.83
C SER A 101 -1.53 -7.60 -11.21
N ILE A 102 -0.48 -7.92 -11.97
CA ILE A 102 -0.28 -7.39 -13.33
C ILE A 102 -0.25 -8.57 -14.29
N LYS A 103 -1.12 -8.55 -15.31
CA LYS A 103 -1.21 -9.62 -16.32
C LYS A 103 -1.01 -9.06 -17.72
N ILE A 104 -0.28 -9.80 -18.55
CA ILE A 104 -0.13 -9.55 -19.98
C ILE A 104 -0.58 -10.82 -20.72
N PRO A 105 -1.88 -10.93 -21.06
CA PRO A 105 -2.43 -12.14 -21.66
C PRO A 105 -1.77 -12.53 -22.99
N ASP A 106 -1.35 -11.55 -23.79
CA ASP A 106 -0.75 -11.80 -25.11
C ASP A 106 0.58 -12.57 -25.06
N ILE A 107 1.24 -12.62 -23.89
CA ILE A 107 2.49 -13.36 -23.67
C ILE A 107 2.41 -14.33 -22.48
N ASP A 108 1.20 -14.61 -21.97
CA ASP A 108 0.95 -15.44 -20.78
C ASP A 108 1.83 -15.05 -19.58
N PHE A 109 1.93 -13.74 -19.31
CA PHE A 109 2.72 -13.21 -18.20
C PHE A 109 1.85 -12.77 -17.03
N GLU A 110 2.29 -13.06 -15.82
CA GLU A 110 1.64 -12.62 -14.58
C GLU A 110 2.68 -12.24 -13.52
N ILE A 111 2.47 -11.09 -12.88
CA ILE A 111 3.08 -10.70 -11.62
C ILE A 111 1.99 -10.85 -10.56
N PRO A 112 2.14 -11.78 -9.60
CA PRO A 112 1.16 -11.96 -8.54
C PRO A 112 1.16 -10.79 -7.56
N ALA A 113 0.04 -10.58 -6.86
CA ALA A 113 -0.03 -9.61 -5.78
C ALA A 113 1.01 -9.92 -4.69
N GLN A 114 1.45 -8.90 -3.96
CA GLN A 114 2.45 -8.95 -2.87
C GLN A 114 3.86 -9.38 -3.28
N SER A 115 4.12 -9.71 -4.55
CA SER A 115 5.47 -10.05 -5.01
C SER A 115 6.38 -8.82 -5.16
N GLN A 116 5.80 -7.62 -5.22
CA GLN A 116 6.52 -6.37 -5.39
C GLN A 116 5.87 -5.26 -4.56
N LYS A 117 6.70 -4.44 -3.90
CA LYS A 117 6.24 -3.24 -3.20
C LYS A 117 5.55 -2.25 -4.12
N GLY A 118 4.51 -1.62 -3.61
CA GLY A 118 3.76 -0.56 -4.26
C GLY A 118 4.65 0.64 -4.58
N GLY A 119 4.20 1.46 -5.51
CA GLY A 119 4.95 2.64 -5.92
C GLY A 119 4.47 3.23 -7.24
N VAL A 120 5.12 4.32 -7.64
CA VAL A 120 4.92 4.98 -8.93
C VAL A 120 5.87 4.38 -9.95
N THR A 121 5.37 4.08 -11.13
CA THR A 121 6.17 3.67 -12.28
C THR A 121 5.49 4.08 -13.57
N THR A 122 5.99 3.62 -14.72
CA THR A 122 5.33 3.75 -16.02
C THR A 122 5.08 2.36 -16.59
N VAL A 123 4.23 2.27 -17.61
CA VAL A 123 4.01 1.02 -18.35
C VAL A 123 5.34 0.47 -18.89
N GLU A 124 6.17 1.34 -19.47
CA GLU A 124 7.52 0.97 -19.91
C GLU A 124 8.41 0.51 -18.74
N GLY A 125 8.34 1.22 -17.61
CA GLY A 125 9.11 0.90 -16.41
C GLY A 125 8.79 -0.49 -15.86
N ILE A 126 7.53 -0.92 -15.94
CA ILE A 126 7.12 -2.28 -15.57
C ILE A 126 7.77 -3.31 -16.51
N LEU A 127 7.67 -3.11 -17.82
CA LEU A 127 8.29 -4.00 -18.81
C LEU A 127 9.81 -4.08 -18.64
N GLN A 128 10.46 -2.95 -18.38
CA GLN A 128 11.89 -2.88 -18.13
C GLN A 128 12.29 -3.69 -16.89
N ARG A 129 11.56 -3.54 -15.77
CA ARG A 129 11.83 -4.32 -14.55
C ARG A 129 11.60 -5.82 -14.76
N ILE A 130 10.62 -6.21 -15.58
CA ILE A 130 10.41 -7.62 -15.95
C ILE A 130 11.63 -8.15 -16.69
N VAL A 131 12.14 -7.41 -17.68
CA VAL A 131 13.34 -7.79 -18.43
C VAL A 131 14.55 -7.91 -17.51
N GLU A 132 14.75 -6.94 -16.62
CA GLU A 132 15.85 -6.95 -15.65
C GLU A 132 15.75 -8.15 -14.70
N GLY A 133 14.59 -8.37 -14.08
CA GLY A 133 14.37 -9.48 -13.15
C GLY A 133 14.54 -10.85 -13.80
N LEU A 134 14.10 -11.04 -15.04
CA LEU A 134 14.32 -12.29 -15.78
C LEU A 134 15.77 -12.46 -16.28
N SER A 135 16.47 -11.34 -16.52
CA SER A 135 17.87 -11.36 -16.96
C SER A 135 18.84 -11.56 -15.80
N GLN A 136 18.40 -11.35 -14.56
CA GLN A 136 19.21 -11.61 -13.36
C GLN A 136 19.68 -13.07 -13.34
N ASP A 137 20.96 -13.23 -12.99
CA ASP A 137 21.68 -14.50 -12.85
C ASP A 137 21.72 -15.38 -14.10
N GLN A 138 21.43 -14.82 -15.28
CA GLN A 138 21.47 -15.57 -16.54
C GLN A 138 22.84 -16.20 -16.82
N THR A 139 23.94 -15.54 -16.43
CA THR A 139 25.29 -16.07 -16.60
C THR A 139 25.51 -17.36 -15.81
N GLU A 140 24.98 -17.45 -14.59
CA GLU A 140 25.07 -18.66 -13.77
C GLU A 140 24.07 -19.72 -14.25
N ARG A 141 22.84 -19.30 -14.58
CA ARG A 141 21.80 -20.18 -15.10
C ARG A 141 22.22 -20.89 -16.39
N ARG A 142 22.98 -20.22 -17.27
CA ARG A 142 23.57 -20.85 -18.48
C ARG A 142 24.55 -21.97 -18.16
N LYS A 143 25.28 -21.91 -17.05
CA LYS A 143 26.23 -22.94 -16.63
C LYS A 143 25.52 -24.15 -16.02
N LEU A 144 24.52 -23.91 -15.18
CA LEU A 144 23.82 -24.96 -14.43
C LEU A 144 22.68 -25.60 -15.23
N HIS A 145 21.92 -24.81 -15.97
CA HIS A 145 20.70 -25.22 -16.69
C HIS A 145 20.58 -24.51 -18.06
N PRO A 146 21.37 -24.92 -19.07
CA PRO A 146 21.43 -24.25 -20.36
C PRO A 146 20.08 -24.24 -21.11
N GLU A 147 19.30 -25.32 -21.06
CA GLU A 147 17.99 -25.39 -21.71
C GLU A 147 16.98 -24.38 -21.12
N LEU A 148 16.98 -24.21 -19.80
CA LEU A 148 16.12 -23.24 -19.13
C LEU A 148 16.55 -21.81 -19.48
N ALA A 149 17.86 -21.57 -19.53
CA ALA A 149 18.41 -20.26 -19.89
C ALA A 149 18.00 -19.86 -21.31
N GLU A 150 18.00 -20.78 -22.27
CA GLU A 150 17.55 -20.53 -23.64
C GLU A 150 16.05 -20.19 -23.71
N LYS A 151 15.20 -20.99 -23.04
CA LYS A 151 13.76 -20.70 -22.95
C LYS A 151 13.49 -19.31 -22.36
N LEU A 152 14.23 -18.94 -21.32
CA LEU A 152 14.09 -17.64 -20.67
C LEU A 152 14.59 -16.50 -21.58
N ASN A 153 15.68 -16.70 -22.34
CA ASN A 153 16.16 -15.71 -23.32
C ASN A 153 15.11 -15.45 -24.41
N ASN A 154 14.47 -16.51 -24.92
CA ASN A 154 13.39 -16.39 -25.89
C ASN A 154 12.20 -15.61 -25.31
N TYR A 155 11.86 -15.85 -24.04
CA TYR A 155 10.81 -15.13 -23.35
C TYR A 155 11.15 -13.66 -23.11
N ILE A 156 12.38 -13.36 -22.69
CA ILE A 156 12.90 -11.98 -22.56
C ILE A 156 12.82 -11.26 -23.92
N GLY A 157 13.11 -11.97 -25.02
CA GLY A 157 12.92 -11.45 -26.38
C GLY A 157 11.49 -11.00 -26.64
N LYS A 158 10.49 -11.82 -26.27
CA LYS A 158 9.07 -11.45 -26.40
C LYS A 158 8.72 -10.19 -25.60
N VAL A 159 9.19 -10.08 -24.35
CA VAL A 159 8.93 -8.90 -23.52
C VAL A 159 9.60 -7.64 -24.11
N LYS A 160 10.81 -7.76 -24.68
CA LYS A 160 11.48 -6.66 -25.38
C LYS A 160 10.70 -6.22 -26.62
N SER A 161 10.13 -7.15 -27.38
CA SER A 161 9.27 -6.81 -28.52
C SER A 161 8.02 -6.02 -28.13
N LEU A 162 7.49 -6.20 -26.91
CA LEU A 162 6.41 -5.36 -26.37
C LEU A 162 6.89 -3.93 -26.10
N LYS A 163 8.11 -3.76 -25.58
CA LYS A 163 8.70 -2.41 -25.37
C LYS A 163 8.89 -1.66 -26.70
N GLU A 164 9.26 -2.38 -27.75
CA GLU A 164 9.42 -1.81 -29.10
C GLU A 164 8.09 -1.59 -29.82
N LEU A 165 6.95 -1.95 -29.20
CA LEU A 165 5.61 -1.87 -29.78
C LEU A 165 5.49 -2.60 -31.13
N ALA A 166 6.15 -3.76 -31.25
CA ALA A 166 6.08 -4.60 -32.45
C ALA A 166 4.64 -5.02 -32.78
N PHE A 167 3.80 -5.16 -31.76
CA PHE A 167 2.36 -5.40 -31.89
C PHE A 167 1.62 -4.77 -30.69
N PRO A 168 0.34 -4.38 -30.86
CA PRO A 168 -0.47 -3.89 -29.76
C PRO A 168 -0.81 -5.03 -28.79
N PHE A 169 -0.80 -4.74 -27.49
CA PHE A 169 -1.04 -5.72 -26.44
C PHE A 169 -1.90 -5.13 -25.31
N LYS A 170 -2.43 -6.01 -24.45
CA LYS A 170 -3.21 -5.61 -23.28
C LYS A 170 -2.45 -5.85 -22.00
N MET A 171 -2.51 -4.87 -21.10
CA MET A 171 -2.10 -5.02 -19.71
C MET A 171 -3.31 -4.92 -18.81
N ILE A 172 -3.44 -5.87 -17.89
CA ILE A 172 -4.52 -5.92 -16.91
C ILE A 172 -3.89 -5.71 -15.54
N PHE A 173 -4.37 -4.71 -14.82
CA PHE A 173 -4.01 -4.45 -13.44
C PHE A 173 -5.22 -4.80 -12.58
N GLU A 174 -5.06 -5.71 -11.64
CA GLU A 174 -6.12 -6.10 -10.72
C GLU A 174 -5.65 -5.86 -9.30
N ASP A 175 -6.33 -4.95 -8.60
CA ASP A 175 -5.94 -4.52 -7.26
C ASP A 175 -7.15 -4.61 -6.33
N ILE A 176 -7.07 -5.55 -5.40
CA ILE A 176 -8.11 -5.77 -4.38
C ILE A 176 -8.21 -4.59 -3.41
N SER A 177 -7.18 -3.75 -3.26
CA SER A 177 -7.25 -2.58 -2.38
C SER A 177 -7.97 -1.37 -3.01
N GLY A 178 -8.17 -1.37 -4.33
CA GLY A 178 -8.80 -0.27 -5.07
C GLY A 178 -7.93 0.99 -5.23
N ASN A 179 -6.63 0.91 -4.91
CA ASN A 179 -5.74 2.06 -4.87
C ASN A 179 -4.81 2.20 -6.08
N SER A 180 -4.82 1.23 -6.99
CA SER A 180 -4.09 1.30 -8.25
C SER A 180 -4.74 2.27 -9.23
N PHE A 181 -3.88 2.93 -10.01
CA PHE A 181 -4.29 3.95 -10.97
C PHE A 181 -3.37 3.96 -12.18
N VAL A 182 -3.94 4.24 -13.36
CA VAL A 182 -3.20 4.44 -14.61
C VAL A 182 -3.58 5.81 -15.16
N SER A 183 -2.58 6.64 -15.48
CA SER A 183 -2.80 8.00 -15.98
C SER A 183 -3.50 8.03 -17.34
N ASN A 184 -4.46 8.95 -17.48
CA ASN A 184 -5.10 9.26 -18.76
C ASN A 184 -4.35 10.42 -19.44
N PRO A 185 -3.63 10.19 -20.56
CA PRO A 185 -2.93 11.26 -21.27
C PRO A 185 -3.89 12.26 -21.92
N ASN A 186 -5.13 11.85 -22.21
CA ASN A 186 -6.15 12.67 -22.86
C ASN A 186 -7.02 13.46 -21.88
N ALA A 187 -6.69 13.49 -20.58
CA ALA A 187 -7.49 14.21 -19.59
C ALA A 187 -7.67 15.69 -19.99
N PRO A 188 -8.88 16.27 -19.88
CA PRO A 188 -10.09 15.75 -19.23
C PRO A 188 -11.00 14.88 -20.13
N TYR A 189 -10.62 14.61 -21.37
CA TYR A 189 -11.39 13.77 -22.29
C TYR A 189 -11.34 12.30 -21.89
N LYS A 190 -12.37 11.55 -22.30
CA LYS A 190 -12.47 10.11 -22.02
C LYS A 190 -11.32 9.36 -22.69
N ASP A 191 -10.71 8.45 -21.92
CA ASP A 191 -9.73 7.52 -22.44
C ASP A 191 -10.44 6.33 -23.11
N HIS A 192 -10.16 6.12 -24.40
CA HIS A 192 -10.67 4.96 -25.14
C HIS A 192 -9.74 3.74 -25.08
N GLY A 193 -8.50 3.94 -24.61
CA GLY A 193 -7.49 2.88 -24.49
C GLY A 193 -7.43 2.24 -23.10
N CYS A 194 -8.13 2.79 -22.11
CA CYS A 194 -8.11 2.34 -20.72
C CYS A 194 -9.54 2.17 -20.18
N GLU A 195 -9.84 0.99 -19.66
CA GLU A 195 -11.12 0.69 -19.02
C GLU A 195 -10.93 0.37 -17.54
N ASN A 196 -11.71 1.02 -16.67
CA ASN A 196 -11.71 0.77 -15.23
C ASN A 196 -13.00 0.06 -14.84
N HIS A 197 -12.88 -1.13 -14.25
CA HIS A 197 -13.99 -1.94 -13.76
C HIS A 197 -13.86 -2.11 -12.26
N LEU A 198 -14.85 -1.66 -11.50
CA LEU A 198 -14.90 -1.88 -10.05
C LEU A 198 -15.54 -3.24 -9.77
N PHE A 199 -14.97 -4.01 -8.85
CA PHE A 199 -15.51 -5.31 -8.44
C PHE A 199 -15.68 -5.40 -6.92
N VAL A 200 -16.65 -6.20 -6.50
CA VAL A 200 -16.85 -6.52 -5.08
C VAL A 200 -15.89 -7.66 -4.74
N ARG A 201 -15.12 -7.49 -3.67
CA ARG A 201 -14.17 -8.49 -3.20
C ARG A 201 -14.90 -9.72 -2.71
N ASP A 202 -14.23 -10.86 -2.83
CA ASP A 202 -14.62 -12.05 -2.09
C ASP A 202 -14.06 -11.99 -0.65
N LYS A 203 -14.51 -12.95 0.17
CA LYS A 203 -14.13 -13.03 1.58
C LYS A 203 -12.63 -13.25 1.78
N ASP A 204 -11.99 -14.04 0.93
CA ASP A 204 -10.57 -14.33 1.04
C ASP A 204 -9.75 -13.07 0.71
N GLN A 205 -10.18 -12.30 -0.29
CA GLN A 205 -9.59 -11.01 -0.65
C GLN A 205 -9.75 -9.96 0.46
N ASP A 206 -10.91 -9.92 1.13
CA ASP A 206 -11.12 -9.05 2.30
C ASP A 206 -10.16 -9.44 3.44
N HIS A 207 -10.00 -10.74 3.73
CA HIS A 207 -9.10 -11.22 4.77
C HIS A 207 -7.62 -10.91 4.49
N VAL A 208 -7.19 -11.02 3.22
CA VAL A 208 -5.83 -10.60 2.78
C VAL A 208 -5.57 -9.13 3.08
N LEU A 209 -6.60 -8.29 3.01
CA LEU A 209 -6.54 -6.86 3.32
C LEU A 209 -6.76 -6.56 4.81
N GLY A 210 -6.93 -7.59 5.64
CA GLY A 210 -7.22 -7.44 7.07
C GLY A 210 -8.64 -6.95 7.37
N ILE A 211 -9.56 -7.06 6.40
CA ILE A 211 -10.96 -6.69 6.55
C ILE A 211 -11.71 -7.92 7.04
N TYR A 212 -12.24 -7.86 8.26
CA TYR A 212 -13.06 -8.92 8.85
C TYR A 212 -14.42 -8.38 9.21
N THR A 213 -15.44 -9.22 9.07
CA THR A 213 -16.79 -8.88 9.53
C THR A 213 -16.86 -8.97 11.07
N SER A 214 -17.74 -8.18 11.69
CA SER A 214 -17.93 -8.19 13.15
C SER A 214 -18.23 -9.60 13.69
N SER A 215 -18.92 -10.43 12.90
CA SER A 215 -19.26 -11.81 13.22
C SER A 215 -18.05 -12.76 13.21
N GLU A 216 -17.03 -12.48 12.40
CA GLU A 216 -15.79 -13.28 12.32
C GLU A 216 -14.86 -12.96 13.48
N ILE A 217 -14.75 -11.68 13.83
CA ILE A 217 -13.97 -11.21 14.98
C ILE A 217 -14.51 -11.79 16.29
N SER A 218 -15.83 -11.97 16.41
CA SER A 218 -16.45 -12.61 17.58
C SER A 218 -16.19 -14.12 17.69
N ASN A 219 -15.87 -14.81 16.60
CA ASN A 219 -15.65 -16.26 16.60
C ASN A 219 -14.17 -16.66 16.80
N GLU A 220 -13.22 -15.75 16.59
CA GLU A 220 -11.78 -15.99 16.81
C GLU A 220 -11.22 -15.36 18.09
N SER A 221 -12.07 -15.17 19.11
CA SER A 221 -11.64 -14.81 20.47
C SER A 221 -11.00 -16.01 21.21
N SER A 222 -9.92 -16.59 20.67
CA SER A 222 -9.13 -17.61 21.38
C SER A 222 -7.63 -17.55 21.11
N THR A 223 -7.08 -16.35 20.98
CA THR A 223 -5.69 -16.03 21.37
C THR A 223 -5.60 -14.65 22.01
N ALA A 224 -6.53 -14.34 22.92
CA ALA A 224 -6.33 -13.25 23.84
C ALA A 224 -5.25 -13.63 24.87
N PHE A 225 -4.34 -12.69 25.14
CA PHE A 225 -3.56 -12.64 26.38
C PHE A 225 -4.44 -13.05 27.58
N PRO A 226 -3.89 -13.71 28.63
CA PRO A 226 -4.69 -14.23 29.73
C PRO A 226 -5.26 -13.05 30.53
N THR A 227 -6.40 -12.57 30.10
CA THR A 227 -7.29 -11.69 30.84
C THR A 227 -8.56 -12.47 31.00
N SER A 228 -8.77 -12.84 32.27
CA SER A 228 -9.86 -13.60 32.84
C SER A 228 -11.21 -13.35 32.18
N ASN A 229 -11.97 -14.44 32.00
CA ASN A 229 -13.39 -14.48 31.66
C ASN A 229 -14.19 -13.38 32.34
N PHE A 230 -14.60 -12.36 31.60
CA PHE A 230 -15.67 -11.44 32.02
C PHE A 230 -16.73 -11.37 30.93
N THR A 231 -17.98 -11.55 31.32
CA THR A 231 -19.13 -11.44 30.41
C THR A 231 -19.55 -9.97 30.24
N LEU A 232 -20.28 -9.66 29.16
CA LEU A 232 -20.78 -8.29 28.91
C LEU A 232 -21.73 -7.78 30.02
N GLU A 233 -22.36 -8.69 30.76
CA GLU A 233 -23.18 -8.38 31.95
C GLU A 233 -22.31 -8.04 33.18
N ASP A 234 -21.10 -8.58 33.28
CA ASP A 234 -20.14 -8.24 34.35
C ASP A 234 -19.60 -6.80 34.16
N LEU A 235 -19.31 -6.41 32.91
CA LEU A 235 -18.77 -5.07 32.57
C LEU A 235 -19.74 -3.92 32.88
N ASN A 236 -21.04 -4.14 32.81
CA ASN A 236 -22.06 -3.13 33.18
C ASN A 236 -22.26 -3.03 34.70
N SER A 237 -21.79 -4.03 35.44
CA SER A 237 -21.96 -4.16 36.89
C SER A 237 -20.76 -3.65 37.67
N GLU A 238 -19.56 -3.75 37.10
CA GLU A 238 -18.31 -3.35 37.72
C GLU A 238 -18.02 -1.84 37.64
N VAL A 239 -17.41 -1.32 38.70
CA VAL A 239 -16.92 0.06 38.78
C VAL A 239 -15.43 0.03 38.44
N LEU A 240 -15.05 0.59 37.29
CA LEU A 240 -13.66 0.68 36.87
C LEU A 240 -12.97 1.80 37.65
N GLN A 241 -11.95 1.45 38.45
CA GLN A 241 -11.19 2.39 39.26
C GLN A 241 -9.79 2.58 38.66
N PHE A 242 -9.43 3.83 38.34
CA PHE A 242 -8.09 4.17 37.85
C PHE A 242 -7.55 5.43 38.54
N GLN A 243 -6.23 5.52 38.67
CA GLN A 243 -5.57 6.69 39.26
C GLN A 243 -5.49 7.81 38.23
N THR A 244 -5.90 9.01 38.65
CA THR A 244 -5.78 10.24 37.87
C THR A 244 -5.60 11.43 38.82
N ASN A 245 -5.31 12.60 38.28
CA ASN A 245 -5.19 13.80 39.07
C ASN A 245 -6.55 14.52 39.12
N CYS A 246 -6.93 15.02 40.30
CA CYS A 246 -8.16 15.79 40.45
C CYS A 246 -8.14 17.01 39.52
N PRO A 247 -9.14 17.21 38.65
CA PRO A 247 -9.13 18.29 37.67
C PRO A 247 -9.18 19.69 38.30
N ASN A 248 -9.50 19.80 39.60
CA ASN A 248 -9.58 21.07 40.32
C ASN A 248 -8.33 21.39 41.16
N CYS A 249 -7.68 20.39 41.76
CA CYS A 249 -6.53 20.61 42.65
C CYS A 249 -5.28 19.83 42.27
N THR A 250 -5.31 19.04 41.20
CA THR A 250 -4.20 18.24 40.66
C THR A 250 -3.60 17.19 41.60
N ALA A 251 -4.19 16.97 42.77
CA ALA A 251 -3.76 15.90 43.68
C ALA A 251 -4.08 14.51 43.10
N PRO A 252 -3.23 13.49 43.34
CA PRO A 252 -3.47 12.13 42.88
C PRO A 252 -4.71 11.56 43.59
N CYS A 253 -5.65 11.04 42.82
CA CYS A 253 -6.91 10.50 43.31
C CYS A 253 -7.37 9.29 42.46
N ASN A 254 -8.25 8.47 43.03
CA ASN A 254 -8.85 7.36 42.30
C ASN A 254 -10.16 7.85 41.67
N THR A 255 -10.32 7.68 40.35
CA THR A 255 -11.58 7.93 39.64
C THR A 255 -12.28 6.63 39.37
N ASN A 256 -13.56 6.59 39.73
CA ASN A 256 -14.45 5.46 39.55
C ASN A 256 -15.40 5.76 38.38
N MET A 257 -15.32 4.95 37.32
CA MET A 257 -16.15 5.07 36.14
C MET A 257 -17.10 3.87 36.07
N LYS A 258 -18.38 4.15 35.90
CA LYS A 258 -19.41 3.14 35.63
C LYS A 258 -20.09 3.45 34.31
N VAL A 259 -20.05 2.51 33.37
CA VAL A 259 -20.75 2.65 32.10
C VAL A 259 -22.24 2.53 32.38
N THR A 260 -23.03 3.51 31.93
CA THR A 260 -24.49 3.48 32.02
C THR A 260 -25.09 3.57 30.63
N SER A 261 -26.06 2.71 30.34
CA SER A 261 -26.87 2.79 29.14
C SER A 261 -27.95 3.84 29.35
N ILE A 262 -27.83 4.98 28.66
CA ILE A 262 -28.90 5.98 28.61
C ILE A 262 -29.77 5.59 27.41
N LEU A 263 -30.99 5.11 27.69
CA LEU A 263 -32.04 4.90 26.70
C LEU A 263 -32.60 6.23 26.21
#